data_AF-A0A957GQW5-F1
#
_entry.id   AF-A0A957GQW5-F1
#
_cell.length_a   1.000
_cell.length_b   1.000
_cell.length_c   1.000
_cell.angle_alpha   90.00
_cell.angle_beta   90.00
_cell.angle_gamma   90.00
#
_symmetry.space_group_name_H-M   'P 1'
#
loop_
_entity.id
_entity.type
_entity.pdbx_description
1 polymer ?
#
loop_
_entity_poly.entity_id
_entity_poly.type
_entity_poly.pdbx_seq_one_letter_code
_entity_poly.pdbx_strand_id
1 'polypeptide(L)'
;TISHSTISGNTTNITGGGGIANSGPLTVTNSTFSGNIAAGSGGAIHNNETLLTVTNSTFSGNSASSGGAIYGAYANSIINLAGNIFVAGANGTNCANNLGTLNDNGYNLSDDATCTNGGFGSQTNATLNLGLLADNGGSTPTHLPGAGSAAINAIPFGYVGNNNGVLMACNQTTTDQIGHNRPLIANTACTSGAVEVASPVASLTIIKDASPAIGADFDFTINSAPLTSYSGTTNGKPFWTRPNEGTTCTLSADSVRYHAQAFVVD
;
A
#
# COMPACT_ATOMS: atom_id res chain seq x y z
N THR A 1 -0.16 -23.15 3.51
CA THR A 1 -0.30 -21.90 2.74
C THR A 1 -1.51 -21.14 3.23
N ILE A 2 -1.39 -19.81 3.31
CA ILE A 2 -2.49 -18.88 3.60
C ILE A 2 -2.50 -17.86 2.47
N SER A 3 -3.68 -17.59 1.93
CA SER A 3 -3.83 -16.69 0.80
C SER A 3 -5.19 -16.01 0.82
N HIS A 4 -5.25 -14.72 0.48
CA HIS A 4 -6.51 -13.96 0.37
C HIS A 4 -7.39 -14.08 1.63
N SER A 5 -6.75 -14.09 2.80
CA SER A 5 -7.38 -14.45 4.07
C SER A 5 -7.24 -13.36 5.12
N THR A 6 -8.16 -13.36 6.07
CA THR A 6 -8.09 -12.48 7.25
C THR A 6 -8.02 -13.29 8.52
N ILE A 7 -7.00 -13.04 9.32
CA ILE A 7 -6.80 -13.63 10.64
C ILE A 7 -6.86 -12.47 11.64
N SER A 8 -7.93 -12.41 12.45
CA SER A 8 -8.12 -11.27 13.34
C SER A 8 -8.74 -11.62 14.68
N GLY A 9 -8.40 -10.81 15.69
CA GLY A 9 -9.00 -10.88 17.03
C GLY A 9 -8.69 -12.16 17.82
N ASN A 10 -7.70 -12.94 17.40
CA ASN A 10 -7.33 -14.17 18.10
C ASN A 10 -6.40 -13.85 19.28
N THR A 11 -6.65 -14.44 20.44
CA THR A 11 -5.93 -14.14 21.68
C THR A 11 -5.44 -15.39 22.37
N THR A 12 -4.18 -15.40 22.81
CA THR A 12 -3.61 -16.39 23.72
C THR A 12 -2.95 -15.73 24.92
N ASN A 13 -3.05 -16.37 26.09
CA ASN A 13 -2.47 -15.89 27.34
C ASN A 13 -1.06 -16.45 27.60
N ILE A 14 -0.50 -17.22 26.66
CA ILE A 14 0.85 -17.79 26.74
C ILE A 14 1.68 -17.40 25.51
N THR A 15 2.89 -17.96 25.40
CA THR A 15 3.72 -17.85 24.19
C THR A 15 3.13 -18.67 23.06
N GLY A 16 3.11 -18.10 21.85
CA GLY A 16 2.78 -18.82 20.63
C GLY A 16 1.61 -18.19 19.90
N GLY A 17 1.89 -17.30 18.96
CA GLY A 17 1.09 -17.13 17.76
C GLY A 17 -0.36 -16.80 18.04
N GLY A 18 -0.67 -15.58 18.47
CA GLY A 18 -2.05 -15.18 18.77
C GLY A 18 -2.99 -15.52 17.62
N GLY A 19 -2.55 -15.32 16.37
CA GLY A 19 -3.21 -15.86 15.17
C GLY A 19 -2.73 -17.25 14.75
N ILE A 20 -1.41 -17.48 14.64
CA ILE A 20 -0.81 -18.70 14.08
C ILE A 20 0.42 -19.12 14.85
N ALA A 21 0.43 -20.35 15.37
CA ALA A 21 1.64 -21.05 15.77
C ALA A 21 2.07 -22.00 14.65
N ASN A 22 3.21 -21.70 14.01
CA ASN A 22 3.72 -22.44 12.86
C ASN A 22 4.92 -23.31 13.23
N SER A 23 4.98 -24.55 12.75
CA SER A 23 6.10 -25.48 12.94
C SER A 23 6.46 -26.25 11.67
N GLY A 24 6.02 -25.77 10.50
CA GLY A 24 6.41 -26.28 9.19
C GLY A 24 6.50 -25.16 8.16
N PRO A 25 6.90 -25.43 6.91
CA PRO A 25 7.00 -24.39 5.89
C PRO A 25 5.66 -23.69 5.65
N LEU A 26 5.62 -22.38 5.80
CA LEU A 26 4.41 -21.58 5.64
C LEU A 26 4.63 -20.45 4.64
N THR A 27 3.80 -20.42 3.61
CA THR A 27 3.67 -19.29 2.69
C THR A 27 2.38 -18.53 2.99
N VAL A 28 2.49 -17.21 3.15
CA VAL A 28 1.41 -16.26 3.37
C VAL A 28 1.45 -15.21 2.26
N THR A 29 0.34 -15.01 1.56
CA THR A 29 0.28 -14.05 0.44
C THR A 29 -1.05 -13.31 0.43
N ASN A 30 -1.07 -12.01 0.13
CA ASN A 30 -2.31 -11.23 -0.01
C ASN A 30 -3.26 -11.40 1.17
N SER A 31 -2.75 -11.31 2.40
CA SER A 31 -3.54 -11.62 3.59
C SER A 31 -3.44 -10.51 4.64
N THR A 32 -4.50 -10.39 5.44
CA THR A 32 -4.61 -9.39 6.50
C THR A 32 -4.57 -10.05 7.87
N PHE A 33 -3.66 -9.59 8.73
CA PHE A 33 -3.57 -9.99 10.13
C PHE A 33 -3.87 -8.79 11.02
N SER A 34 -4.93 -8.86 11.81
CA SER A 34 -5.41 -7.68 12.55
C SER A 34 -5.75 -7.97 14.00
N GLY A 35 -5.16 -7.22 14.92
CA GLY A 35 -5.56 -7.28 16.34
C GLY A 35 -5.40 -8.67 16.99
N ASN A 36 -4.45 -9.48 16.52
CA ASN A 36 -4.14 -10.76 17.18
C ASN A 36 -3.15 -10.53 18.33
N ILE A 37 -3.37 -11.23 19.44
CA ILE A 37 -2.69 -10.96 20.71
C ILE A 37 -2.09 -12.23 21.29
N ALA A 38 -0.82 -12.19 21.68
CA ALA A 38 -0.18 -13.22 22.50
C ALA A 38 0.52 -12.60 23.71
N ALA A 39 0.45 -13.22 24.88
CA ALA A 39 1.18 -12.70 26.04
C ALA A 39 2.71 -12.77 25.85
N GLY A 40 3.20 -13.86 25.23
CA GLY A 40 4.63 -14.09 25.02
C GLY A 40 5.15 -13.48 23.72
N SER A 41 5.09 -14.25 22.63
CA SER A 41 5.71 -13.87 21.36
C SER A 41 4.85 -14.24 20.15
N GLY A 42 4.97 -13.45 19.08
CA GLY A 42 4.26 -13.68 17.82
C GLY A 42 2.78 -13.37 17.96
N GLY A 43 2.40 -12.09 18.07
CA GLY A 43 0.99 -11.72 18.23
C GLY A 43 0.14 -12.18 17.03
N ALA A 44 0.63 -11.98 15.80
CA ALA A 44 0.02 -12.59 14.62
C ALA A 44 0.58 -14.00 14.34
N ILE A 45 1.90 -14.11 14.12
CA ILE A 45 2.55 -15.36 13.72
C ILE A 45 3.74 -15.64 14.63
N HIS A 46 3.76 -16.83 15.21
CA HIS A 46 4.93 -17.40 15.87
C HIS A 46 5.47 -18.54 15.00
N ASN A 47 6.64 -18.33 14.40
CA ASN A 47 7.30 -19.28 13.53
C ASN A 47 8.35 -20.09 14.29
N ASN A 48 8.20 -21.41 14.36
CA ASN A 48 9.07 -22.29 15.13
C ASN A 48 9.98 -23.13 14.22
N GLU A 49 11.29 -22.84 14.24
CA GLU A 49 12.35 -23.62 13.58
C GLU A 49 12.07 -23.97 12.11
N THR A 50 11.46 -23.05 11.36
CA THR A 50 11.03 -23.36 9.99
C THR A 50 11.04 -22.14 9.07
N LEU A 51 10.75 -22.37 7.79
CA LEU A 51 10.66 -21.34 6.76
C LEU A 51 9.28 -20.67 6.78
N LEU A 52 9.26 -19.37 6.97
CA LEU A 52 8.10 -18.51 6.77
C LEU A 52 8.38 -17.56 5.60
N THR A 53 7.51 -17.58 4.60
CA THR A 53 7.51 -16.63 3.49
C THR A 53 6.23 -15.81 3.54
N VAL A 54 6.34 -14.49 3.63
CA VAL A 54 5.19 -13.59 3.68
C VAL A 54 5.34 -12.51 2.63
N THR A 55 4.35 -12.40 1.75
CA THR A 55 4.33 -11.37 0.72
C THR A 55 3.00 -10.65 0.61
N ASN A 56 3.05 -9.38 0.19
CA ASN A 56 1.86 -8.57 -0.08
C ASN A 56 0.82 -8.70 1.03
N SER A 57 1.22 -8.62 2.29
CA SER A 57 0.33 -8.84 3.42
C SER A 57 0.37 -7.66 4.37
N THR A 58 -0.73 -7.44 5.08
CA THR A 58 -0.87 -6.33 6.02
C THR A 58 -1.02 -6.87 7.43
N PHE A 59 -0.14 -6.46 8.33
CA PHE A 59 -0.18 -6.74 9.76
C PHE A 59 -0.47 -5.44 10.48
N SER A 60 -1.61 -5.33 11.16
CA SER A 60 -1.98 -4.12 11.88
C SER A 60 -2.53 -4.42 13.26
N GLY A 61 -2.05 -3.70 14.28
CA GLY A 61 -2.58 -3.80 15.63
C GLY A 61 -2.32 -5.13 16.33
N ASN A 62 -1.47 -6.00 15.78
CA ASN A 62 -1.10 -7.26 16.42
C ASN A 62 -0.10 -7.00 17.55
N SER A 63 -0.23 -7.72 18.66
CA SER A 63 0.47 -7.40 19.90
C SER A 63 1.02 -8.63 20.62
N ALA A 64 2.27 -8.52 21.09
CA ALA A 64 2.89 -9.49 21.98
C ALA A 64 4.05 -8.85 22.74
N SER A 65 4.63 -9.52 23.73
CA SER A 65 5.84 -8.98 24.39
C SER A 65 7.04 -8.92 23.44
N SER A 66 7.10 -9.81 22.45
CA SER A 66 8.13 -9.84 21.41
C SER A 66 7.52 -10.22 20.05
N GLY A 67 7.78 -9.41 19.01
CA GLY A 67 7.23 -9.67 17.67
C GLY A 67 5.70 -9.70 17.66
N GLY A 68 5.08 -8.55 17.93
CA GLY A 68 3.64 -8.34 17.89
C GLY A 68 3.02 -8.78 16.55
N ALA A 69 3.66 -8.53 15.41
CA ALA A 69 3.26 -9.17 14.16
C ALA A 69 3.91 -10.55 14.03
N ILE A 70 5.23 -10.62 13.84
CA ILE A 70 5.92 -11.87 13.53
C ILE A 70 7.06 -12.12 14.52
N TYR A 71 7.10 -13.33 15.06
CA TYR A 71 8.21 -13.81 15.88
C TYR A 71 8.85 -15.07 15.26
N GLY A 72 10.15 -15.04 15.03
CA GLY A 72 10.96 -16.23 14.70
C GLY A 72 11.57 -16.85 15.95
N ALA A 73 11.23 -18.10 16.24
CA ALA A 73 11.74 -18.83 17.38
C ALA A 73 12.95 -19.67 16.98
N TYR A 74 14.03 -19.52 17.75
CA TYR A 74 15.28 -20.27 17.63
C TYR A 74 16.07 -20.02 16.34
N ALA A 75 17.31 -20.50 16.32
CA ALA A 75 18.30 -20.18 15.29
C ALA A 75 17.95 -20.69 13.88
N ASN A 76 17.05 -21.68 13.77
CA ASN A 76 16.66 -22.27 12.49
C ASN A 76 15.46 -21.57 11.83
N SER A 77 14.85 -20.58 12.49
CA SER A 77 13.77 -19.80 11.89
C SER A 77 14.29 -18.91 10.77
N ILE A 78 13.74 -19.08 9.56
CA ILE A 78 14.02 -18.22 8.40
C ILE A 78 12.72 -17.53 8.02
N ILE A 79 12.71 -16.21 8.05
CA ILE A 79 11.54 -15.38 7.70
C ILE A 79 11.91 -14.53 6.48
N ASN A 80 11.21 -14.74 5.37
CA ASN A 80 11.37 -13.96 4.14
C ASN A 80 10.16 -13.04 3.96
N LEU A 81 10.41 -11.72 3.91
CA LEU A 81 9.36 -10.71 3.79
C LEU A 81 9.55 -9.92 2.48
N ALA A 82 8.49 -9.68 1.72
CA ALA A 82 8.49 -8.75 0.58
C ALA A 82 7.14 -8.04 0.43
N GLY A 83 7.16 -6.72 0.19
CA GLY A 83 5.94 -5.97 -0.13
C GLY A 83 4.89 -5.95 0.98
N ASN A 84 5.28 -6.11 2.25
CA ASN A 84 4.34 -6.16 3.36
C ASN A 84 4.19 -4.80 4.05
N ILE A 85 3.08 -4.60 4.77
CA ILE A 85 2.90 -3.48 5.70
C ILE A 85 2.82 -4.01 7.13
N PHE A 86 3.56 -3.38 8.04
CA PHE A 86 3.53 -3.65 9.48
C PHE A 86 3.18 -2.37 10.26
N VAL A 87 2.11 -2.42 11.03
CA VAL A 87 1.66 -1.38 11.95
C VAL A 87 1.51 -1.98 13.34
N ALA A 88 2.29 -1.47 14.29
CA ALA A 88 2.40 -2.06 15.62
C ALA A 88 1.09 -1.99 16.41
N GLY A 89 0.86 -3.01 17.25
CA GLY A 89 -0.19 -3.01 18.26
C GLY A 89 0.21 -2.29 19.55
N ALA A 90 -0.58 -2.49 20.60
CA ALA A 90 -0.38 -1.81 21.88
C ALA A 90 0.93 -2.19 22.60
N ASN A 91 1.41 -3.43 22.38
CA ASN A 91 2.64 -3.95 22.99
C ASN A 91 3.48 -4.69 21.94
N GLY A 92 4.79 -4.64 22.15
CA GLY A 92 5.78 -5.32 21.35
C GLY A 92 6.21 -4.56 20.11
N THR A 93 7.29 -5.07 19.52
CA THR A 93 7.81 -4.65 18.23
C THR A 93 7.03 -5.31 17.09
N ASN A 94 7.03 -4.77 15.87
CA ASN A 94 6.41 -5.45 14.73
C ASN A 94 6.99 -6.83 14.49
N CYS A 95 8.31 -6.93 14.40
CA CYS A 95 8.96 -8.22 14.30
C CYS A 95 10.00 -8.42 15.39
N ALA A 96 10.29 -9.68 15.66
CA ALA A 96 11.43 -10.09 16.44
C ALA A 96 11.89 -11.47 15.96
N ASN A 97 13.19 -11.74 16.08
CA ASN A 97 13.74 -13.03 15.72
C ASN A 97 14.79 -13.44 16.75
N ASN A 98 14.59 -14.58 17.40
CA ASN A 98 15.49 -15.07 18.42
C ASN A 98 16.53 -15.99 17.78
N LEU A 99 17.69 -15.42 17.45
CA LEU A 99 18.86 -16.09 16.84
C LEU A 99 18.64 -16.59 15.40
N GLY A 100 17.44 -16.51 14.84
CA GLY A 100 17.15 -16.87 13.46
C GLY A 100 17.50 -15.78 12.45
N THR A 101 17.11 -16.02 11.20
CA THR A 101 17.31 -15.09 10.07
C THR A 101 16.01 -14.44 9.65
N LEU A 102 16.02 -13.12 9.51
CA LEU A 102 14.92 -12.36 8.90
C LEU A 102 15.48 -11.62 7.68
N ASN A 103 14.94 -11.95 6.51
CA ASN A 103 15.35 -11.42 5.22
C ASN A 103 14.32 -10.41 4.72
N ASP A 104 14.76 -9.17 4.56
CA ASP A 104 14.05 -8.16 3.79
C ASP A 104 14.36 -8.36 2.30
N ASN A 105 13.35 -8.77 1.54
CA ASN A 105 13.44 -8.94 0.09
C ASN A 105 12.84 -7.73 -0.66
N GLY A 106 12.67 -6.60 0.03
CA GLY A 106 12.30 -5.31 -0.54
C GLY A 106 10.84 -4.95 -0.33
N TYR A 107 10.60 -3.64 -0.35
CA TYR A 107 9.27 -3.02 -0.32
C TYR A 107 8.42 -3.37 0.91
N ASN A 108 9.04 -3.85 1.98
CA ASN A 108 8.37 -3.92 3.25
C ASN A 108 8.37 -2.53 3.91
N LEU A 109 7.23 -2.16 4.49
CA LEU A 109 7.05 -0.92 5.22
C LEU A 109 6.63 -1.23 6.65
N SER A 110 7.25 -0.56 7.61
CA SER A 110 6.98 -0.75 9.03
C SER A 110 6.93 0.61 9.72
N ASP A 111 6.03 0.78 10.69
CA ASP A 111 5.98 1.96 11.56
C ASP A 111 7.03 1.94 12.69
N ASP A 112 7.86 0.91 12.73
CA ASP A 112 9.05 0.81 13.57
C ASP A 112 10.25 0.20 12.82
N ALA A 113 11.43 0.19 13.46
CA ALA A 113 12.68 -0.31 12.86
C ALA A 113 12.98 -1.80 13.14
N THR A 114 12.01 -2.55 13.68
CA THR A 114 12.28 -3.82 14.39
C THR A 114 12.31 -5.03 13.48
N CYS A 115 11.81 -4.88 12.26
CA CYS A 115 11.74 -5.98 11.32
C CYS A 115 13.04 -6.35 10.62
N THR A 116 14.17 -5.64 10.80
CA THR A 116 15.46 -6.04 10.18
C THR A 116 16.68 -5.21 10.64
N ASN A 117 16.87 -4.88 11.93
CA ASN A 117 17.97 -3.94 12.28
C ASN A 117 17.95 -2.67 11.35
N GLY A 118 16.77 -2.10 11.07
CA GLY A 118 16.60 -0.84 10.35
C GLY A 118 16.54 -0.85 8.80
N GLY A 119 16.39 -1.99 8.12
CA GLY A 119 16.41 -2.07 6.65
C GLY A 119 15.08 -1.84 5.91
N PHE A 120 13.94 -1.99 6.59
CA PHE A 120 12.64 -1.67 5.97
C PHE A 120 12.60 -0.19 5.62
N GLY A 121 11.76 0.19 4.65
CA GLY A 121 11.40 1.60 4.50
C GLY A 121 10.73 2.05 5.79
N SER A 122 11.49 2.63 6.72
CA SER A 122 11.00 3.04 8.04
C SER A 122 9.98 4.14 7.82
N GLN A 123 8.72 3.81 8.06
CA GLN A 123 7.59 4.71 7.98
C GLN A 123 7.15 5.09 9.41
N THR A 124 6.16 5.95 9.50
CA THR A 124 5.38 6.15 10.73
C THR A 124 3.99 5.58 10.52
N ASN A 125 3.27 5.29 11.60
CA ASN A 125 1.88 4.84 11.50
C ASN A 125 1.03 5.87 10.70
N ALA A 126 1.26 7.17 10.94
CA ALA A 126 0.60 8.25 10.22
C ALA A 126 0.89 8.25 8.70
N THR A 127 2.11 7.88 8.28
CA THR A 127 2.45 7.81 6.84
C THR A 127 1.97 6.51 6.20
N LEU A 128 1.77 5.44 6.96
CA LEU A 128 1.12 4.23 6.46
C LEU A 128 -0.39 4.42 6.30
N ASN A 129 -1.02 5.23 7.15
CA ASN A 129 -2.41 5.69 7.02
C ASN A 129 -3.39 4.56 6.68
N LEU A 130 -3.37 3.47 7.45
CA LEU A 130 -4.30 2.35 7.23
C LEU A 130 -5.68 2.67 7.79
N GLY A 131 -6.72 2.43 7.01
CA GLY A 131 -8.11 2.43 7.46
C GLY A 131 -8.38 1.30 8.46
N LEU A 132 -9.56 1.34 9.08
CA LEU A 132 -10.03 0.27 9.97
C LEU A 132 -10.14 -1.07 9.23
N LEU A 133 -10.11 -2.17 9.99
CA LEU A 133 -10.47 -3.48 9.44
C LEU A 133 -11.96 -3.45 9.09
N ALA A 134 -12.27 -3.48 7.79
CA ALA A 134 -13.63 -3.34 7.29
C ALA A 134 -13.86 -4.20 6.04
N ASP A 135 -15.13 -4.37 5.68
CA ASP A 135 -15.48 -4.89 4.36
C ASP A 135 -15.15 -3.84 3.31
N ASN A 136 -14.03 -4.05 2.61
CA ASN A 136 -13.54 -3.19 1.54
C ASN A 136 -13.64 -3.88 0.18
N GLY A 137 -14.57 -4.84 0.06
CA GLY A 137 -14.66 -5.77 -1.05
C GLY A 137 -13.84 -7.04 -0.83
N GLY A 138 -13.93 -7.96 -1.80
CA GLY A 138 -13.34 -9.28 -1.70
C GLY A 138 -14.12 -10.24 -0.79
N SER A 139 -13.50 -11.36 -0.42
CA SER A 139 -14.12 -12.41 0.40
C SER A 139 -13.89 -12.26 1.90
N THR A 140 -12.96 -11.39 2.32
CA THR A 140 -12.62 -11.17 3.74
C THR A 140 -12.24 -9.71 4.02
N PRO A 141 -12.45 -9.19 5.25
CA PRO A 141 -12.16 -7.80 5.60
C PRO A 141 -10.68 -7.42 5.44
N THR A 142 -10.37 -6.17 5.13
CA THR A 142 -8.98 -5.70 4.95
C THR A 142 -8.73 -4.37 5.64
N HIS A 143 -7.45 -3.98 5.73
CA HIS A 143 -7.05 -2.61 6.03
C HIS A 143 -6.66 -1.92 4.72
N LEU A 144 -7.42 -0.92 4.29
CA LEU A 144 -7.08 -0.13 3.10
C LEU A 144 -6.02 0.94 3.42
N PRO A 145 -4.92 1.03 2.66
CA PRO A 145 -4.12 2.24 2.61
C PRO A 145 -4.97 3.45 2.22
N GLY A 146 -5.00 4.46 3.06
CA GLY A 146 -5.69 5.73 2.82
C GLY A 146 -4.93 6.64 1.86
N ALA A 147 -5.58 7.73 1.43
CA ALA A 147 -4.96 8.73 0.57
C ALA A 147 -3.66 9.28 1.19
N GLY A 148 -2.61 9.40 0.37
CA GLY A 148 -1.29 9.85 0.82
C GLY A 148 -0.47 8.80 1.58
N SER A 149 -0.96 7.56 1.70
CA SER A 149 -0.19 6.47 2.29
C SER A 149 1.11 6.22 1.51
N ALA A 150 2.22 6.07 2.23
CA ALA A 150 3.51 5.68 1.69
C ALA A 150 3.51 4.27 1.07
N ALA A 151 2.48 3.47 1.33
CA ALA A 151 2.32 2.15 0.72
C ALA A 151 1.84 2.22 -0.73
N ILE A 152 1.14 3.28 -1.13
CA ILE A 152 0.59 3.42 -2.48
C ILE A 152 1.74 3.68 -3.46
N ASN A 153 1.75 2.96 -4.58
CA ASN A 153 2.80 3.05 -5.61
C ASN A 153 4.22 2.75 -5.09
N ALA A 154 4.36 2.02 -3.99
CA ALA A 154 5.65 1.73 -3.37
C ALA A 154 6.52 0.74 -4.18
N ILE A 155 5.91 -0.15 -4.96
CA ILE A 155 6.62 -1.21 -5.70
C ILE A 155 6.62 -0.87 -7.19
N PRO A 156 7.77 -0.61 -7.84
CA PRO A 156 7.85 -0.29 -9.26
C PRO A 156 7.23 -1.34 -10.17
N PHE A 157 6.60 -0.89 -11.26
CA PHE A 157 6.14 -1.77 -12.33
C PHE A 157 7.30 -2.61 -12.89
N GLY A 158 7.00 -3.86 -13.25
CA GLY A 158 7.99 -4.80 -13.77
C GLY A 158 8.88 -5.41 -12.69
N TYR A 159 8.74 -4.99 -11.43
CA TYR A 159 9.42 -5.67 -10.33
C TYR A 159 8.94 -7.12 -10.25
N VAL A 160 9.90 -8.05 -10.36
CA VAL A 160 9.71 -9.46 -10.08
C VAL A 160 10.80 -9.84 -9.11
N GLY A 161 10.42 -10.04 -7.85
CA GLY A 161 11.33 -10.52 -6.82
C GLY A 161 11.57 -12.00 -7.02
N ASN A 162 12.60 -12.36 -7.79
CA ASN A 162 13.21 -13.69 -7.72
C ASN A 162 14.67 -13.71 -8.15
N ASN A 163 15.43 -14.63 -7.55
CA ASN A 163 16.30 -15.53 -8.30
C ASN A 163 15.72 -16.95 -8.03
N ASN A 164 14.97 -17.53 -8.97
CA ASN A 164 14.42 -18.90 -8.93
C ASN A 164 13.32 -19.25 -7.88
N GLY A 165 12.27 -18.45 -7.77
CA GLY A 165 11.08 -18.79 -6.96
C GLY A 165 10.28 -17.57 -6.53
N VAL A 166 9.46 -17.04 -7.46
CA VAL A 166 8.78 -15.73 -7.38
C VAL A 166 8.19 -15.46 -6.00
N LEU A 167 8.81 -14.50 -5.31
CA LEU A 167 8.39 -14.03 -3.99
C LEU A 167 7.27 -12.99 -4.14
N MET A 168 7.42 -12.04 -5.07
CA MET A 168 6.46 -10.97 -5.36
C MET A 168 6.56 -10.51 -6.82
N ALA A 169 5.44 -10.14 -7.45
CA ALA A 169 5.41 -9.57 -8.81
C ALA A 169 4.48 -8.36 -8.89
N CYS A 170 4.94 -7.31 -9.59
CA CYS A 170 4.18 -6.12 -9.94
C CYS A 170 4.12 -5.95 -11.46
N ASN A 171 3.27 -6.73 -12.13
CA ASN A 171 3.25 -6.82 -13.60
C ASN A 171 1.88 -7.26 -14.18
N GLN A 172 0.80 -7.11 -13.42
CA GLN A 172 -0.58 -7.49 -13.74
C GLN A 172 -0.85 -8.99 -13.91
N THR A 173 0.10 -9.86 -13.55
CA THR A 173 -0.10 -11.31 -13.60
C THR A 173 -0.69 -11.88 -12.31
N THR A 174 -0.84 -11.07 -11.27
CA THR A 174 -1.37 -11.47 -9.96
C THR A 174 -2.48 -10.54 -9.50
N THR A 175 -3.31 -11.02 -8.59
CA THR A 175 -4.34 -10.23 -7.91
C THR A 175 -3.94 -9.96 -6.45
N ASP A 176 -4.59 -9.00 -5.80
CA ASP A 176 -4.51 -8.71 -4.38
C ASP A 176 -5.60 -9.45 -3.57
N GLN A 177 -5.73 -9.18 -2.27
CA GLN A 177 -6.70 -9.85 -1.39
C GLN A 177 -8.16 -9.68 -1.83
N ILE A 178 -8.50 -8.56 -2.50
CA ILE A 178 -9.86 -8.23 -2.92
C ILE A 178 -10.14 -8.59 -4.38
N GLY A 179 -9.15 -9.15 -5.08
CA GLY A 179 -9.27 -9.62 -6.47
C GLY A 179 -8.91 -8.58 -7.52
N HIS A 180 -8.33 -7.44 -7.14
CA HIS A 180 -7.80 -6.46 -8.08
C HIS A 180 -6.44 -6.89 -8.60
N ASN A 181 -6.14 -6.58 -9.86
CA ASN A 181 -4.82 -6.81 -10.44
C ASN A 181 -3.73 -6.02 -9.70
N ARG A 182 -2.51 -6.56 -9.65
CA ARG A 182 -1.31 -5.87 -9.16
C ARG A 182 -0.34 -5.58 -10.31
N PRO A 183 -0.21 -4.33 -10.79
CA PRO A 183 -0.88 -3.11 -10.33
C PRO A 183 -2.35 -3.00 -10.79
N LEU A 184 -3.13 -2.18 -10.07
CA LEU A 184 -4.53 -1.91 -10.38
C LEU A 184 -4.69 -1.21 -11.74
N ILE A 185 -3.78 -0.31 -12.07
CA ILE A 185 -3.69 0.37 -13.37
C ILE A 185 -2.50 -0.21 -14.15
N ALA A 186 -2.68 -0.47 -15.44
CA ALA A 186 -1.63 -1.07 -16.25
C ALA A 186 -0.40 -0.18 -16.36
N ASN A 187 0.78 -0.80 -16.27
CA ASN A 187 2.10 -0.16 -16.34
C ASN A 187 2.39 0.84 -15.21
N THR A 188 1.67 0.80 -14.09
CA THR A 188 1.96 1.62 -12.91
C THR A 188 2.60 0.81 -11.79
N ALA A 189 3.11 1.51 -10.76
CA ALA A 189 3.58 0.87 -9.54
C ALA A 189 2.42 0.18 -8.77
N CYS A 190 2.79 -0.79 -7.94
CA CYS A 190 1.92 -1.54 -7.04
C CYS A 190 1.98 -0.97 -5.62
N THR A 191 0.90 -1.19 -4.88
CA THR A 191 0.75 -0.87 -3.47
C THR A 191 1.41 -1.96 -2.65
N SER A 192 2.17 -1.61 -1.61
CA SER A 192 2.62 -2.61 -0.63
C SER A 192 1.43 -3.06 0.24
N GLY A 193 1.49 -4.27 0.79
CA GLY A 193 0.44 -4.83 1.65
C GLY A 193 -0.62 -5.64 0.92
N ALA A 194 -1.69 -5.97 1.63
CA ALA A 194 -2.70 -6.93 1.19
C ALA A 194 -3.59 -6.45 0.03
N VAL A 195 -3.70 -5.14 -0.18
CA VAL A 195 -4.66 -4.54 -1.11
C VAL A 195 -3.97 -3.53 -2.01
N GLU A 196 -4.32 -3.57 -3.29
CA GLU A 196 -4.00 -2.56 -4.28
C GLU A 196 -4.99 -1.41 -4.24
N VAL A 197 -4.43 -0.21 -4.11
CA VAL A 197 -5.19 1.04 -4.12
C VAL A 197 -4.55 1.95 -5.15
N ALA A 198 -5.35 2.55 -6.04
CA ALA A 198 -4.83 3.61 -6.88
C ALA A 198 -4.52 4.83 -6.01
N SER A 199 -3.38 5.49 -6.27
CA SER A 199 -3.23 6.89 -5.86
C SER A 199 -4.49 7.64 -6.27
N PRO A 200 -5.10 8.46 -5.39
CA PRO A 200 -6.19 9.33 -5.82
C PRO A 200 -5.64 10.14 -7.00
N VAL A 201 -6.14 9.85 -8.20
CA VAL A 201 -5.95 10.72 -9.34
C VAL A 201 -6.49 12.06 -8.89
N ALA A 202 -5.66 13.11 -8.96
CA ALA A 202 -6.11 14.46 -8.69
C ALA A 202 -7.39 14.69 -9.48
N SER A 203 -8.54 14.68 -8.80
CA SER A 203 -9.82 14.82 -9.46
C SER A 203 -9.96 16.30 -9.80
N LEU A 204 -9.77 16.63 -11.08
CA LEU A 204 -9.99 17.97 -11.59
C LEU A 204 -11.48 18.28 -11.51
N THR A 205 -11.88 19.11 -10.54
CA THR A 205 -13.23 19.69 -10.55
C THR A 205 -13.16 21.01 -11.29
N ILE A 206 -13.66 21.03 -12.52
CA ILE A 206 -13.83 22.28 -13.28
C ILE A 206 -15.12 22.91 -12.77
N ILE A 207 -15.00 23.93 -11.92
CA ILE A 207 -16.14 24.73 -11.50
C ILE A 207 -16.36 25.77 -12.60
N LYS A 208 -17.54 25.72 -13.23
CA LYS A 208 -18.02 26.81 -14.08
C LYS A 208 -18.24 28.03 -13.17
N ASP A 209 -17.45 29.08 -13.31
CA ASP A 209 -17.89 30.38 -12.80
C ASP A 209 -19.07 30.86 -13.65
N ALA A 210 -20.03 31.53 -13.02
CA ALA A 210 -21.34 31.83 -13.55
C ALA A 210 -21.29 32.35 -14.99
N SER A 211 -22.19 31.82 -15.83
CA SER A 211 -22.35 32.09 -17.28
C SER A 211 -21.74 33.42 -17.77
N PRO A 212 -20.52 33.43 -18.33
CA PRO A 212 -20.00 34.64 -18.93
C PRO A 212 -20.79 35.00 -20.18
N ALA A 213 -20.91 36.30 -20.42
CA ALA A 213 -21.43 36.83 -21.67
C ALA A 213 -20.58 36.33 -22.85
N ILE A 214 -21.17 36.29 -24.05
CA ILE A 214 -20.45 35.98 -25.28
C ILE A 214 -19.22 36.91 -25.38
N GLY A 215 -18.02 36.32 -25.40
CA GLY A 215 -16.75 37.05 -25.52
C GLY A 215 -16.04 37.42 -24.20
N ALA A 216 -16.53 36.96 -23.04
CA ALA A 216 -15.84 37.18 -21.77
C ALA A 216 -14.87 36.04 -21.41
N ASP A 217 -13.80 36.42 -20.72
CA ASP A 217 -12.79 35.50 -20.19
C ASP A 217 -13.40 34.54 -19.16
N PHE A 218 -12.88 33.31 -19.12
CA PHE A 218 -13.24 32.30 -18.13
C PHE A 218 -12.05 32.05 -17.22
N ASP A 219 -12.25 32.28 -15.93
CA ASP A 219 -11.32 31.81 -14.90
C ASP A 219 -11.72 30.41 -14.42
N PHE A 220 -10.73 29.55 -14.19
CA PHE A 220 -10.90 28.28 -13.50
C PHE A 220 -9.92 28.22 -12.34
N THR A 221 -10.36 27.66 -11.22
CA THR A 221 -9.51 27.49 -10.04
C THR A 221 -9.16 26.00 -9.87
N ILE A 222 -7.87 25.71 -9.74
CA ILE A 222 -7.37 24.37 -9.45
C ILE A 222 -7.19 24.26 -7.93
N ASN A 223 -8.06 23.50 -7.27
CA ASN A 223 -8.12 23.50 -5.80
C ASN A 223 -7.28 22.40 -5.10
N SER A 224 -6.67 21.44 -5.83
CA SER A 224 -5.79 20.43 -5.20
C SER A 224 -5.00 19.58 -6.20
N ALA A 225 -3.68 19.77 -6.28
CA ALA A 225 -2.60 18.76 -6.50
C ALA A 225 -1.34 19.39 -7.14
N PRO A 226 -0.14 18.81 -6.92
CA PRO A 226 1.08 19.18 -7.63
C PRO A 226 1.06 18.54 -9.02
N LEU A 227 0.47 19.22 -10.00
CA LEU A 227 0.39 18.73 -11.37
C LEU A 227 1.64 19.18 -12.15
N THR A 228 2.36 18.23 -12.76
CA THR A 228 3.63 18.46 -13.48
C THR A 228 3.45 18.75 -14.96
N SER A 229 2.28 18.45 -15.55
CA SER A 229 1.94 18.78 -16.93
C SER A 229 0.43 18.91 -17.16
N TYR A 230 0.03 19.72 -18.14
CA TYR A 230 -1.36 19.95 -18.52
C TYR A 230 -1.47 20.03 -20.05
N SER A 231 -2.56 19.50 -20.62
CA SER A 231 -2.90 19.74 -22.02
C SER A 231 -4.41 19.89 -22.17
N GLY A 232 -4.84 20.81 -23.04
CA GLY A 232 -6.24 21.04 -23.37
C GLY A 232 -6.35 21.39 -24.85
N THR A 233 -7.49 21.09 -25.46
CA THR A 233 -7.74 21.44 -26.87
C THR A 233 -8.97 22.33 -27.00
N THR A 234 -8.92 23.25 -27.95
CA THR A 234 -10.07 23.99 -28.46
C THR A 234 -10.19 23.69 -29.96
N ASN A 235 -11.34 23.16 -30.41
CA ASN A 235 -11.57 22.78 -31.81
C ASN A 235 -10.46 21.89 -32.42
N GLY A 236 -9.95 20.92 -31.65
CA GLY A 236 -8.91 20.00 -32.10
C GLY A 236 -7.50 20.60 -32.17
N LYS A 237 -7.30 21.85 -31.72
CA LYS A 237 -5.99 22.50 -31.62
C LYS A 237 -5.50 22.52 -30.16
N PRO A 238 -4.24 22.14 -29.88
CA PRO A 238 -3.66 22.23 -28.54
C PRO A 238 -3.54 23.69 -28.11
N PHE A 239 -3.99 23.99 -26.89
CA PHE A 239 -4.08 25.36 -26.34
C PHE A 239 -3.13 25.61 -25.14
N TRP A 240 -2.22 24.68 -24.80
CA TRP A 240 -1.36 24.81 -23.61
C TRP A 240 0.12 24.50 -23.89
N THR A 241 1.00 25.47 -23.66
CA THR A 241 2.44 25.28 -23.40
C THR A 241 2.83 26.22 -22.24
N ARG A 242 3.33 25.65 -21.13
CA ARG A 242 3.78 26.30 -19.87
C ARG A 242 3.71 27.84 -19.79
N PRO A 243 2.80 28.43 -19.01
CA PRO A 243 3.03 29.72 -18.38
C PRO A 243 3.66 29.52 -16.99
N ASN A 244 4.55 30.42 -16.57
CA ASN A 244 5.03 30.47 -15.18
C ASN A 244 3.90 30.83 -14.21
N GLU A 245 4.07 30.54 -12.91
CA GLU A 245 3.16 30.99 -11.84
C GLU A 245 2.79 32.47 -12.01
N GLY A 246 1.49 32.79 -11.92
CA GLY A 246 0.98 34.16 -12.01
C GLY A 246 0.54 34.64 -13.40
N THR A 247 0.44 33.76 -14.40
CA THR A 247 -0.02 34.16 -15.74
C THR A 247 -1.55 34.03 -15.86
N THR A 248 -2.24 35.14 -16.09
CA THR A 248 -3.66 35.15 -16.52
C THR A 248 -3.73 34.76 -17.99
N CYS A 249 -4.45 33.69 -18.34
CA CYS A 249 -4.67 33.29 -19.73
C CYS A 249 -6.07 33.75 -20.18
N THR A 250 -6.12 34.70 -21.10
CA THR A 250 -7.36 35.18 -21.71
C THR A 250 -7.72 34.33 -22.93
N LEU A 251 -9.00 34.01 -23.08
CA LEU A 251 -9.54 33.18 -24.16
C LEU A 251 -10.55 34.02 -24.94
N SER A 252 -10.17 34.44 -26.16
CA SER A 252 -11.10 35.02 -27.13
C SER A 252 -12.04 33.94 -27.65
N ALA A 253 -13.33 34.05 -27.33
CA ALA A 253 -14.33 33.04 -27.61
C ALA A 253 -14.81 33.09 -29.07
N ASP A 254 -14.53 32.04 -29.84
CA ASP A 254 -15.35 31.61 -30.97
C ASP A 254 -15.76 30.13 -30.77
N SER A 255 -16.87 29.95 -30.05
CA SER A 255 -17.80 28.79 -30.09
C SER A 255 -17.49 27.50 -29.28
N VAL A 256 -18.32 27.30 -28.24
CA VAL A 256 -19.13 26.12 -27.83
C VAL A 256 -18.53 24.70 -27.94
N ARG A 257 -17.66 24.31 -26.99
CA ARG A 257 -17.58 23.02 -26.25
C ARG A 257 -16.13 22.78 -25.83
N TYR A 258 -15.91 22.55 -24.55
CA TYR A 258 -14.59 22.27 -23.99
C TYR A 258 -14.55 20.84 -23.43
N HIS A 259 -13.59 20.04 -23.88
CA HIS A 259 -13.19 18.80 -23.22
C HIS A 259 -11.79 19.01 -22.63
N ALA A 260 -11.68 18.89 -21.31
CA ALA A 260 -10.41 18.86 -20.63
C ALA A 260 -10.17 17.43 -20.12
N GLN A 261 -8.99 16.89 -20.42
CA GLN A 261 -8.48 15.65 -19.85
C GLN A 261 -7.12 15.98 -19.25
N ALA A 262 -6.97 15.76 -17.95
CA ALA A 262 -5.67 15.84 -17.29
C ALA A 262 -5.13 14.42 -17.13
N PHE A 263 -3.85 14.24 -17.49
CA PHE A 263 -3.12 12.99 -17.27
C PHE A 263 -2.00 13.29 -16.28
N VAL A 264 -1.76 12.36 -15.35
CA VAL A 264 -0.51 12.31 -14.61
C VAL A 264 0.50 11.64 -15.56
N VAL A 265 1.54 12.36 -15.94
CA VAL A 265 2.71 11.76 -16.58
C VAL A 265 3.78 11.68 -15.51
N ASP A 266 4.28 10.46 -15.29
CA ASP A 266 5.38 10.14 -14.37
C ASP A 266 6.62 11.03 -14.60
#